data_AF-A0A378FM88-F1
#
_entry.id   AF-A0A378FM88-F1
#
_cell.length_a   1.000
_cell.length_b   1.000
_cell.length_c   1.000
_cell.angle_alpha   90.00
_cell.angle_beta   90.00
_cell.angle_gamma   90.00
#
_symmetry.space_group_name_H-M   'P 1'
#
loop_
_entity.id
_entity.type
_entity.pdbx_description
1 polymer ?
#
loop_
_entity_poly.entity_id
_entity_poly.type
_entity_poly.pdbx_seq_one_letter_code
_entity_poly.pdbx_strand_id
1 'polypeptide(L)'
;MSTGDLFIGRLLGPLLAVGLAITGALAVMCMAKVYGVTFLGAPRTKEAENATCAPWLMTLSVVLAAVFCLVGGIAAPWLLPLVSGAFPVQAQVSSVVSQPMIALLLIACPLLPFLLMLFFKGDRLAARSRGAAWVCGYDHEQSMVVTAHGFAMPVKEAFAPLLKLRHWLNPVRLVPGWQSASAPALLRGIALVELAVLVVIVISRGA
;
A
#
# COMPACT_ATOMS: atom_id res chain seq x y z
N MET A 1 33.67 14.42 -10.18
CA MET A 1 32.31 14.76 -9.71
C MET A 1 32.44 15.92 -8.74
N SER A 2 31.64 16.98 -8.90
CA SER A 2 31.74 18.18 -8.06
C SER A 2 31.35 17.84 -6.62
N THR A 3 31.95 18.49 -5.63
CA THR A 3 31.56 18.35 -4.20
C THR A 3 30.06 18.60 -3.99
N GLY A 4 29.45 19.43 -4.86
CA GLY A 4 28.00 19.66 -4.90
C GLY A 4 27.18 18.44 -5.29
N ASP A 5 27.61 17.66 -6.29
CA ASP A 5 26.90 16.45 -6.73
C ASP A 5 26.92 15.38 -5.63
N LEU A 6 28.02 15.31 -4.89
CA LEU A 6 28.19 14.38 -3.78
C LEU A 6 27.31 14.77 -2.58
N PHE A 7 27.16 16.08 -2.31
CA PHE A 7 26.28 16.60 -1.27
C PHE A 7 24.80 16.38 -1.61
N ILE A 8 24.41 16.66 -2.86
CA ILE A 8 23.05 16.44 -3.36
C ILE A 8 22.69 14.96 -3.29
N GLY A 9 23.58 14.06 -3.74
CA GLY A 9 23.36 12.61 -3.64
C GLY A 9 23.21 12.11 -2.20
N ARG A 10 24.03 12.62 -1.28
CA ARG A 10 23.96 12.27 0.16
C ARG A 10 22.71 12.78 0.87
N LEU A 11 22.10 13.87 0.39
CA LEU A 11 20.88 14.42 0.98
C LEU A 11 19.61 13.84 0.34
N LEU A 12 19.58 13.71 -1.00
CA LEU A 12 18.41 13.20 -1.73
C LEU A 12 18.18 11.71 -1.49
N GLY A 13 19.23 10.90 -1.41
CA GLY A 13 19.11 9.45 -1.21
C GLY A 13 18.26 9.08 0.02
N PRO A 14 18.63 9.54 1.23
CA PRO A 14 17.84 9.30 2.44
C PRO A 14 16.43 9.88 2.36
N LEU A 15 16.25 11.05 1.76
CA LEU A 15 14.95 11.71 1.67
C LEU A 15 13.98 10.93 0.78
N LEU A 16 14.46 10.39 -0.34
CA LEU A 16 13.71 9.48 -1.21
C LEU A 16 13.41 8.15 -0.51
N ALA A 17 14.37 7.60 0.23
CA ALA A 17 14.17 6.36 1.01
C ALA A 17 13.07 6.53 2.07
N VAL A 18 13.07 7.66 2.79
CA VAL A 18 12.01 8.01 3.76
C VAL A 18 10.67 8.18 3.06
N GLY A 19 10.64 8.85 1.90
CA GLY A 19 9.44 8.97 1.07
C GLY A 19 8.84 7.60 0.71
N LEU A 20 9.67 6.69 0.20
CA LEU A 20 9.27 5.32 -0.12
C LEU A 20 8.76 4.56 1.12
N ALA A 21 9.47 4.67 2.25
CA ALA A 21 9.05 4.04 3.50
C ALA A 21 7.67 4.53 3.98
N ILE A 22 7.43 5.84 3.93
CA ILE A 22 6.13 6.43 4.30
C ILE A 22 5.02 5.94 3.35
N THR A 23 5.28 5.90 2.03
CA THR A 23 4.29 5.40 1.06
C THR A 23 3.94 3.93 1.29
N GLY A 24 4.94 3.09 1.59
CA GLY A 24 4.74 1.68 1.92
C GLY A 24 3.93 1.51 3.20
N ALA A 25 4.25 2.28 4.26
CA ALA A 25 3.51 2.23 5.52
C ALA A 25 2.03 2.62 5.36
N LEU A 26 1.75 3.69 4.59
CA LEU A 26 0.37 4.11 4.30
C LEU A 26 -0.38 3.09 3.44
N ALA A 27 0.29 2.42 2.51
CA ALA A 27 -0.30 1.34 1.71
C ALA A 27 -0.70 0.15 2.58
N VAL A 28 0.18 -0.29 3.49
CA VAL A 28 -0.12 -1.37 4.45
C VAL A 28 -1.29 -0.98 5.36
N MET A 29 -1.31 0.25 5.87
CA MET A 29 -2.43 0.75 6.68
C MET A 29 -3.75 0.77 5.90
N CYS A 30 -3.73 1.18 4.63
CA CYS A 30 -4.90 1.15 3.75
C CYS A 30 -5.46 -0.28 3.63
N MET A 31 -4.59 -1.26 3.37
CA MET A 31 -5.01 -2.66 3.30
C MET A 31 -5.52 -3.17 4.67
N ALA A 32 -4.81 -2.90 5.76
CA ALA A 32 -5.26 -3.28 7.11
C ALA A 32 -6.65 -2.70 7.43
N LYS A 33 -6.92 -1.46 7.03
CA LYS A 33 -8.23 -0.82 7.18
C LYS A 33 -9.30 -1.53 6.35
N VAL A 34 -9.03 -1.80 5.07
CA VAL A 34 -9.99 -2.47 4.18
C VAL A 34 -10.35 -3.83 4.75
N TYR A 35 -9.35 -4.68 5.00
CA TYR A 35 -9.58 -6.02 5.55
C TYR A 35 -10.24 -5.99 6.94
N GLY A 36 -9.80 -5.07 7.81
CA GLY A 36 -10.33 -4.98 9.17
C GLY A 36 -11.79 -4.55 9.23
N VAL A 37 -12.19 -3.59 8.40
CA VAL A 37 -13.59 -3.09 8.38
C VAL A 37 -14.52 -4.03 7.62
N THR A 38 -14.03 -4.79 6.63
CA THR A 38 -14.88 -5.70 5.84
C THR A 38 -15.05 -7.08 6.46
N PHE A 39 -14.01 -7.64 7.10
CA PHE A 39 -14.02 -9.07 7.50
C PHE A 39 -13.91 -9.33 9.01
N LEU A 40 -13.44 -8.38 9.83
CA LEU A 40 -13.23 -8.62 11.27
C LEU A 40 -14.39 -8.15 12.17
N GLY A 41 -15.36 -7.43 11.62
CA GLY A 41 -16.52 -6.91 12.35
C GLY A 41 -17.78 -7.77 12.21
N ALA A 42 -18.77 -7.52 13.07
CA ALA A 42 -20.11 -8.11 12.89
C ALA A 42 -20.79 -7.52 11.63
N PRO A 43 -21.65 -8.31 10.94
CA PRO A 43 -22.32 -7.88 9.72
C PRO A 43 -23.33 -6.77 10.04
N ARG A 44 -23.17 -5.61 9.38
CA ARG A 44 -24.05 -4.45 9.56
C ARG A 44 -25.29 -4.46 8.67
N THR A 45 -25.29 -5.27 7.62
CA THR A 45 -26.38 -5.36 6.65
C THR A 45 -26.74 -6.82 6.41
N LYS A 46 -27.97 -7.07 5.97
CA LYS A 46 -28.48 -8.42 5.71
C LYS A 46 -27.71 -9.12 4.59
N GLU A 47 -27.19 -8.35 3.64
CA GLU A 47 -26.38 -8.85 2.52
C GLU A 47 -25.01 -9.34 3.01
N ALA A 48 -24.41 -8.65 3.99
CA ALA A 48 -23.15 -9.06 4.60
C ALA A 48 -23.31 -10.31 5.47
N GLU A 49 -24.45 -10.45 6.16
CA GLU A 49 -24.79 -11.63 6.96
C GLU A 49 -25.02 -12.88 6.08
N ASN A 50 -25.62 -12.70 4.90
CA ASN A 50 -25.90 -13.77 3.94
C ASN A 50 -24.84 -13.87 2.82
N ALA A 51 -23.64 -13.32 3.03
CA ALA A 51 -22.59 -13.37 2.03
C ALA A 51 -22.18 -14.83 1.73
N THR A 52 -22.18 -15.19 0.44
CA THR A 52 -21.82 -16.54 -0.02
C THR A 52 -20.40 -16.56 -0.58
N CYS A 53 -19.83 -17.77 -0.70
CA CYS A 53 -18.53 -17.95 -1.31
C CYS A 53 -18.55 -17.51 -2.79
N ALA A 54 -17.49 -16.82 -3.22
CA ALA A 54 -17.33 -16.44 -4.61
C ALA A 54 -17.25 -17.68 -5.52
N PRO A 55 -17.74 -17.59 -6.77
CA PRO A 55 -17.62 -18.69 -7.73
C PRO A 55 -16.16 -19.04 -7.97
N TRP A 56 -15.87 -20.34 -8.11
CA TRP A 56 -14.50 -20.88 -8.15
C TRP A 56 -13.62 -20.23 -9.22
N LEU A 57 -14.20 -19.86 -10.37
CA LEU A 57 -13.49 -19.20 -11.47
C LEU A 57 -12.91 -17.83 -11.08
N MET A 58 -13.65 -17.05 -10.26
CA MET A 58 -13.20 -15.75 -9.76
C MET A 58 -12.10 -15.92 -8.71
N THR A 59 -12.22 -16.93 -7.85
CA THR A 59 -11.19 -17.23 -6.86
C THR A 59 -9.89 -17.65 -7.53
N LEU A 60 -9.96 -18.51 -8.57
CA LEU A 60 -8.78 -18.99 -9.28
C LEU A 60 -8.00 -17.84 -9.94
N SER A 61 -8.68 -16.88 -10.56
CA SER A 61 -7.99 -15.75 -11.20
C SER A 61 -7.26 -14.87 -10.20
N VAL A 62 -7.87 -14.58 -9.04
CA VAL A 62 -7.25 -13.79 -7.97
C VAL A 62 -6.07 -14.54 -7.35
N VAL A 63 -6.22 -15.83 -7.08
CA VAL A 63 -5.13 -16.66 -6.53
C VAL A 63 -3.96 -16.73 -7.50
N LEU A 64 -4.22 -16.93 -8.78
CA LEU A 64 -3.17 -16.98 -9.81
C LEU A 64 -2.41 -15.64 -9.89
N ALA A 65 -3.12 -14.51 -9.88
CA ALA A 65 -2.49 -13.19 -9.85
C ALA A 65 -1.64 -12.99 -8.59
N ALA A 66 -2.15 -13.39 -7.42
CA ALA A 66 -1.42 -13.30 -6.16
C ALA A 66 -0.14 -14.15 -6.17
N VAL A 67 -0.20 -15.36 -6.72
CA VAL A 67 0.97 -16.24 -6.87
C VAL A 67 2.02 -15.59 -7.79
N PHE A 68 1.61 -15.02 -8.92
CA PHE A 68 2.55 -14.32 -9.80
C PHE A 68 3.19 -13.10 -9.12
N CYS A 69 2.45 -12.33 -8.31
CA CYS A 69 3.01 -11.23 -7.54
C CYS A 69 4.05 -11.71 -6.52
N LEU A 70 3.79 -12.81 -5.81
CA LEU A 70 4.73 -13.39 -4.84
C LEU A 70 5.98 -13.92 -5.53
N VAL A 71 5.81 -14.68 -6.60
CA VAL A 71 6.93 -15.24 -7.38
C VAL A 71 7.76 -14.11 -7.96
N GLY A 72 7.16 -13.10 -8.58
CA GLY A 72 7.89 -11.94 -9.11
C GLY A 72 8.64 -11.16 -8.04
N GLY A 73 8.04 -10.98 -6.86
CA GLY A 73 8.68 -10.31 -5.73
C GLY A 73 9.88 -11.08 -5.18
N ILE A 74 9.71 -12.37 -4.88
CA ILE A 74 10.77 -13.24 -4.34
C ILE A 74 11.86 -13.48 -5.39
N ALA A 75 11.47 -13.64 -6.65
CA ALA A 75 12.39 -13.97 -7.74
C ALA A 75 13.06 -12.76 -8.41
N ALA A 76 12.79 -11.54 -7.93
CA ALA A 76 13.41 -10.31 -8.42
C ALA A 76 14.93 -10.40 -8.64
N PRO A 77 15.77 -10.92 -7.72
CA PRO A 77 17.22 -10.98 -7.95
C PRO A 77 17.63 -11.86 -9.14
N TRP A 78 16.83 -12.89 -9.48
CA TRP A 78 17.09 -13.71 -10.67
C TRP A 78 16.49 -13.11 -11.93
N LEU A 79 15.38 -12.36 -11.84
CA LEU A 79 14.73 -11.72 -13.00
C LEU A 79 15.50 -10.49 -13.51
N LEU A 80 16.06 -9.68 -12.60
CA LEU A 80 16.78 -8.46 -12.93
C LEU A 80 17.94 -8.62 -13.94
N PRO A 81 18.85 -9.63 -13.83
CA PRO A 81 19.90 -9.81 -14.82
C PRO A 81 19.36 -10.18 -16.21
N LEU A 82 18.29 -10.98 -16.31
CA LEU A 82 17.67 -11.31 -17.61
C LEU A 82 17.10 -10.05 -18.29
N VAL A 83 16.49 -9.15 -17.52
CA VAL A 83 15.94 -7.89 -18.06
C VAL A 83 17.04 -6.91 -18.44
N SER A 84 18.15 -6.86 -17.68
CA SER A 84 19.30 -6.00 -18.00
C SER A 84 20.01 -6.38 -19.30
N GLY A 85 19.89 -7.64 -19.75
CA GLY A 85 20.37 -8.08 -21.06
C GLY A 85 19.49 -7.63 -22.23
N ALA A 86 18.21 -7.33 -21.98
CA ALA A 86 17.25 -6.91 -23.00
C ALA A 86 17.06 -5.38 -23.07
N PHE A 87 17.34 -4.67 -21.97
CA PHE A 87 17.24 -3.22 -21.88
C PHE A 87 18.49 -2.65 -21.18
N PRO A 88 19.11 -1.57 -21.68
CA PRO A 88 20.29 -0.95 -21.07
C PRO A 88 19.90 -0.17 -19.80
N VAL A 89 19.42 -0.87 -18.78
CA VAL A 89 19.12 -0.31 -17.47
C VAL A 89 20.37 -0.46 -16.62
N GLN A 90 21.07 0.65 -16.37
CA GLN A 90 22.21 0.70 -15.44
C GLN A 90 21.72 0.60 -13.99
N ALA A 91 21.08 -0.51 -13.64
CA ALA A 91 20.77 -0.86 -12.26
C ALA A 91 21.95 -1.66 -11.70
N GLN A 92 22.99 -0.96 -11.23
CA GLN A 92 23.95 -1.60 -10.33
C GLN A 92 23.26 -1.85 -8.99
N VAL A 93 22.53 -2.95 -8.91
CA VAL A 93 21.92 -3.43 -7.67
C VAL A 93 22.99 -4.22 -6.93
N SER A 94 23.85 -3.52 -6.19
CA SER A 94 24.56 -4.17 -5.08
C SER A 94 23.52 -4.43 -4.00
N SER A 95 22.84 -5.58 -4.09
CA SER A 95 21.89 -6.04 -3.09
C SER A 95 22.66 -6.43 -1.83
N VAL A 96 22.82 -5.46 -0.92
CA VAL A 96 23.35 -5.71 0.44
C VAL A 96 22.43 -6.66 1.21
N VAL A 97 21.19 -6.86 0.74
CA VAL A 97 20.20 -7.73 1.36
C VAL A 97 19.59 -8.69 0.34
N SER A 98 19.60 -9.99 0.65
CA SER A 98 18.98 -11.01 -0.18
C SER A 98 17.45 -11.01 0.00
N GLN A 99 16.74 -10.64 -1.06
CA GLN A 99 15.28 -10.68 -1.15
C GLN A 99 14.64 -11.99 -0.63
N PRO A 100 15.14 -13.20 -0.98
CA PRO A 100 14.57 -14.44 -0.45
C PRO A 100 14.77 -14.60 1.06
N MET A 101 15.87 -14.08 1.62
CA MET A 101 16.11 -14.14 3.08
C MET A 101 15.14 -13.22 3.83
N ILE A 102 14.86 -12.02 3.29
CA ILE A 102 13.84 -11.15 3.85
C ILE A 102 12.47 -11.84 3.82
N ALA A 103 12.11 -12.47 2.70
CA ALA A 103 10.84 -13.19 2.58
C ALA A 103 10.74 -14.32 3.62
N LEU A 104 11.79 -15.13 3.78
CA LEU A 104 11.86 -16.17 4.81
C LEU A 104 11.72 -15.58 6.22
N LEU A 105 12.39 -14.47 6.51
CA LEU A 105 12.32 -13.82 7.82
C LEU A 105 10.92 -13.24 8.11
N LEU A 106 10.28 -12.62 7.11
CA LEU A 106 8.91 -12.10 7.22
C LEU A 106 7.87 -13.21 7.38
N ILE A 107 8.07 -14.39 6.78
CA ILE A 107 7.20 -15.56 6.95
C ILE A 107 7.46 -16.22 8.30
N ALA A 108 8.73 -16.36 8.70
CA ALA A 108 9.11 -16.97 9.96
C ALA A 108 8.61 -16.17 11.17
N CYS A 109 8.59 -14.84 11.08
CA CYS A 109 8.17 -13.95 12.16
C CYS A 109 6.76 -14.26 12.73
N PRO A 110 5.69 -14.40 11.92
CA PRO A 110 4.38 -14.86 12.39
C PRO A 110 4.26 -16.38 12.53
N LEU A 111 5.00 -17.17 11.75
CA LEU A 111 4.92 -18.63 11.80
C LEU A 111 5.53 -19.20 13.09
N LEU A 112 6.64 -18.63 13.56
CA LEU A 112 7.32 -19.06 14.78
C LEU A 112 6.42 -18.99 16.03
N PRO A 113 5.79 -17.85 16.40
CA PRO A 113 4.89 -17.79 17.55
C PRO A 113 3.65 -18.68 17.35
N PHE A 114 3.19 -18.86 16.11
CA PHE A 114 2.09 -19.78 15.81
C PHE A 114 2.47 -21.24 16.08
N LEU A 115 3.65 -21.69 15.62
CA LEU A 115 4.17 -23.02 15.91
C LEU A 115 4.42 -23.20 17.41
N LEU A 116 5.03 -22.22 18.08
CA LEU A 116 5.20 -22.24 19.54
C LEU A 116 3.84 -22.37 20.25
N MET A 117 2.81 -21.65 19.81
CA MET A 117 1.47 -21.78 20.37
C MET A 117 0.88 -23.18 20.16
N LEU A 118 1.13 -23.84 19.02
CA LEU A 118 0.67 -25.20 18.74
C LEU A 118 1.41 -26.25 19.58
N PHE A 119 2.72 -26.13 19.76
CA PHE A 119 3.52 -27.08 20.53
C PHE A 119 3.39 -26.89 22.05
N PHE A 120 3.33 -25.65 22.52
CA PHE A 120 3.19 -25.29 23.95
C PHE A 120 1.72 -25.00 24.31
N LYS A 121 0.78 -25.71 23.69
CA LYS A 121 -0.66 -25.42 23.80
C LYS A 121 -1.22 -25.65 25.20
N GLY A 122 -0.57 -26.47 26.04
CA GLY A 122 -0.89 -26.66 27.47
C GLY A 122 -2.40 -26.76 27.75
N ASP A 123 -2.84 -26.15 28.85
CA ASP A 123 -4.26 -26.02 29.23
C ASP A 123 -4.93 -24.77 28.63
N ARG A 124 -4.52 -24.32 27.44
CA ARG A 124 -5.17 -23.17 26.79
C ARG A 124 -6.62 -23.49 26.44
N LEU A 125 -7.49 -22.49 26.56
CA LEU A 125 -8.89 -22.61 26.18
C LEU A 125 -9.04 -23.06 24.72
N ALA A 126 -10.07 -23.86 24.47
CA ALA A 126 -10.42 -24.27 23.11
C ALA A 126 -10.65 -23.04 22.22
N ALA A 127 -10.26 -23.15 20.96
CA ALA A 127 -10.48 -22.10 19.97
C ALA A 127 -11.99 -21.86 19.80
N ARG A 128 -12.47 -20.71 20.29
CA ARG A 128 -13.86 -20.30 20.14
C ARG A 128 -14.04 -19.62 18.79
N SER A 129 -14.88 -20.19 17.93
CA SER A 129 -15.26 -19.59 16.64
C SER A 129 -16.58 -18.82 16.69
N ARG A 130 -17.39 -19.01 17.75
CA ARG A 130 -18.73 -18.44 17.89
C ARG A 130 -19.02 -18.02 19.32
N GLY A 131 -19.89 -17.04 19.48
CA GLY A 131 -20.34 -16.51 20.77
C GLY A 131 -20.15 -15.01 20.88
N ALA A 132 -20.63 -14.43 21.98
CA ALA A 132 -20.47 -13.01 22.24
C ALA A 132 -18.98 -12.64 22.34
N ALA A 133 -18.61 -11.55 21.66
CA ALA A 133 -17.33 -10.90 21.89
C ALA A 133 -17.27 -10.37 23.34
N TRP A 134 -16.10 -9.92 23.77
CA TRP A 134 -16.01 -9.25 25.07
C TRP A 134 -16.61 -7.84 24.95
N VAL A 135 -17.75 -7.61 25.60
CA VAL A 135 -18.55 -6.36 25.53
C VAL A 135 -18.72 -5.68 26.90
N CYS A 136 -17.72 -5.78 27.78
CA CYS A 136 -17.76 -5.15 29.12
C CYS A 136 -19.01 -5.49 29.96
N GLY A 137 -19.73 -6.58 29.65
CA GLY A 137 -20.97 -6.99 30.32
C GLY A 137 -22.28 -6.61 29.61
N TYR A 138 -22.24 -5.89 28.48
CA TYR A 138 -23.40 -5.59 27.65
C TYR A 138 -23.63 -6.64 26.56
N ASP A 139 -24.78 -6.60 25.91
CA ASP A 139 -25.00 -7.34 24.66
C ASP A 139 -24.41 -6.56 23.47
N HIS A 140 -24.08 -7.27 22.40
CA HIS A 140 -23.44 -6.69 21.23
C HIS A 140 -24.44 -5.88 20.41
N GLU A 141 -24.18 -4.58 20.26
CA GLU A 141 -24.95 -3.70 19.35
C GLU A 141 -24.17 -3.45 18.05
N GLN A 142 -24.89 -3.34 16.93
CA GLN A 142 -24.34 -3.07 15.60
C GLN A 142 -23.52 -1.77 15.51
N SER A 143 -23.80 -0.82 16.39
CA SER A 143 -23.06 0.46 16.52
C SER A 143 -21.64 0.28 17.09
N MET A 144 -21.37 -0.82 17.80
CA MET A 144 -20.10 -1.07 18.49
C MET A 144 -18.99 -1.57 17.54
N VAL A 145 -19.33 -1.93 16.30
CA VAL A 145 -18.35 -2.42 15.31
C VAL A 145 -17.46 -1.28 14.82
N VAL A 146 -16.14 -1.51 14.77
CA VAL A 146 -15.15 -0.51 14.32
C VAL A 146 -15.49 0.03 12.93
N THR A 147 -15.56 1.35 12.80
CA THR A 147 -15.86 2.03 11.53
C THR A 147 -14.58 2.38 10.77
N ALA A 148 -14.71 2.58 9.45
CA ALA A 148 -13.63 3.06 8.61
C ALA A 148 -13.07 4.42 9.06
N HIS A 149 -13.90 5.26 9.68
CA HIS A 149 -13.47 6.52 10.26
C HIS A 149 -12.68 6.29 11.55
N GLY A 150 -13.20 5.46 12.47
CA GLY A 150 -12.52 5.12 13.73
C GLY A 150 -11.14 4.51 13.51
N PHE A 151 -11.01 3.58 12.55
CA PHE A 151 -9.74 2.95 12.21
C PHE A 151 -8.69 3.95 11.69
N ALA A 152 -9.12 4.95 10.91
CA ALA A 152 -8.23 5.95 10.31
C ALA A 152 -7.95 7.17 11.20
N MET A 153 -8.65 7.31 12.33
CA MET A 153 -8.55 8.48 13.20
C MET A 153 -7.15 8.69 13.79
N PRO A 154 -6.43 7.66 14.28
CA PRO A 154 -5.06 7.83 14.77
C PRO A 154 -4.11 8.33 13.69
N VAL A 155 -4.24 7.84 12.46
CA VAL A 155 -3.45 8.29 11.32
C VAL A 155 -3.80 9.73 10.97
N LYS A 156 -5.08 10.08 10.94
CA LYS A 156 -5.53 11.45 10.68
C LYS A 156 -4.96 12.44 11.69
N GLU A 157 -4.88 12.06 12.96
CA GLU A 157 -4.32 12.89 14.02
C GLU A 157 -2.79 13.02 13.90
N ALA A 158 -2.08 11.91 13.65
CA ALA A 158 -0.64 11.93 13.42
C ALA A 158 -0.25 12.80 12.21
N PHE A 159 -1.06 12.78 11.15
CA PHE A 159 -0.87 13.58 9.94
C PHE A 159 -1.66 14.92 9.96
N ALA A 160 -2.26 15.30 11.09
CA ALA A 160 -3.01 16.55 11.23
C ALA A 160 -2.23 17.80 10.78
N PRO A 161 -0.93 18.01 11.11
CA PRO A 161 -0.21 19.19 10.63
C PRO A 161 -0.08 19.22 9.11
N LEU A 162 0.19 18.07 8.48
CA LEU A 162 0.28 17.95 7.02
C LEU A 162 -1.08 18.18 6.35
N LEU A 163 -2.16 17.66 6.93
CA LEU A 163 -3.53 17.88 6.45
C LEU A 163 -3.99 19.34 6.62
N LYS A 164 -3.53 20.03 7.68
CA LYS A 164 -3.76 21.48 7.85
C LYS A 164 -3.02 22.29 6.79
N LEU A 165 -1.84 21.85 6.36
CA LEU A 165 -1.08 22.52 5.31
C LEU A 165 -1.85 22.61 3.99
N ARG A 166 -2.66 21.59 3.65
CA ARG A 166 -3.58 21.64 2.49
C ARG A 166 -4.52 22.85 2.52
N HIS A 167 -5.00 23.24 3.69
CA HIS A 167 -5.90 24.39 3.83
C HIS A 167 -5.14 25.72 3.71
N TRP A 168 -3.92 25.78 4.26
CA TRP A 168 -3.04 26.95 4.15
C TRP A 168 -2.53 27.18 2.75
N LEU A 169 -2.07 26.13 2.07
CA LEU A 169 -1.58 26.15 0.70
C LEU A 169 -2.69 26.15 -0.35
N ASN A 170 -3.96 26.29 0.05
CA ASN A 170 -5.06 26.26 -0.90
C ASN A 170 -5.03 27.52 -1.80
N PRO A 171 -4.70 27.39 -3.10
CA PRO A 171 -4.49 28.55 -3.97
C PRO A 171 -5.80 29.21 -4.39
N VAL A 172 -6.96 28.71 -3.94
CA VAL A 172 -8.27 29.31 -4.22
C VAL A 172 -8.34 30.79 -3.84
N ARG A 173 -7.58 31.24 -2.83
CA ARG A 173 -7.47 32.66 -2.49
C ARG A 173 -6.71 33.50 -3.52
N LEU A 174 -5.75 32.89 -4.24
CA LEU A 174 -4.90 33.55 -5.23
C LEU A 174 -5.42 33.39 -6.67
N VAL A 175 -6.07 32.26 -6.99
CA VAL A 175 -6.56 31.95 -8.34
C VAL A 175 -8.06 31.64 -8.26
N PRO A 176 -8.94 32.63 -8.49
CA PRO A 176 -10.37 32.39 -8.57
C PRO A 176 -10.65 31.47 -9.76
N GLY A 177 -11.20 30.29 -9.49
CA GLY A 177 -11.44 29.24 -10.51
C GLY A 177 -10.55 28.00 -10.40
N TRP A 178 -9.59 27.94 -9.47
CA TRP A 178 -8.72 26.77 -9.28
C TRP A 178 -9.49 25.47 -8.96
N GLN A 179 -10.62 25.59 -8.26
CA GLN A 179 -11.52 24.46 -7.92
C GLN A 179 -12.73 24.36 -8.86
N SER A 180 -12.72 25.07 -10.00
CA SER A 180 -13.79 24.95 -10.97
C SER A 180 -13.79 23.56 -11.61
N ALA A 181 -14.98 23.05 -11.94
CA ALA A 181 -15.13 21.77 -12.61
C ALA A 181 -14.46 21.71 -14.01
N SER A 182 -14.10 22.87 -14.58
CA SER A 182 -13.43 23.02 -15.88
C SER A 182 -11.89 22.99 -15.80
N ALA A 183 -11.30 23.26 -14.63
CA ALA A 183 -9.84 23.21 -14.44
C ALA A 183 -9.19 21.84 -14.79
N PRO A 184 -9.77 20.67 -14.43
CA PRO A 184 -9.19 19.38 -14.81
C PRO A 184 -9.23 19.13 -16.32
N ALA A 185 -10.24 19.63 -17.04
CA ALA A 185 -10.32 19.47 -18.48
C ALA A 185 -9.23 20.30 -19.19
N LEU A 186 -9.00 21.53 -18.73
CA LEU A 186 -7.97 22.42 -19.25
C LEU A 186 -6.55 21.89 -18.96
N LEU A 187 -6.31 21.38 -17.75
CA LEU A 187 -5.04 20.74 -17.37
C LEU A 187 -4.76 19.46 -18.17
N ARG A 188 -5.79 18.64 -18.44
CA ARG A 188 -5.65 17.46 -19.33
C ARG A 188 -5.28 17.88 -20.76
N GLY A 189 -5.88 18.96 -21.27
CA GLY A 189 -5.52 19.51 -22.57
C GLY A 189 -4.06 19.95 -22.65
N ILE A 190 -3.59 20.69 -21.64
CA ILE A 190 -2.20 21.13 -21.54
C ILE A 190 -1.24 19.93 -21.43
N ALA A 191 -1.57 18.93 -20.61
CA ALA A 191 -0.75 17.72 -20.45
C ALA A 191 -0.63 16.92 -21.76
N LEU A 192 -1.70 16.83 -22.56
CA LEU A 192 -1.66 16.20 -23.88
C LEU A 192 -0.77 16.96 -24.87
N VAL A 193 -0.83 18.30 -24.84
CA VAL A 193 0.03 19.15 -25.68
C VAL A 193 1.50 18.97 -25.28
N GLU A 194 1.79 18.97 -23.98
CA GLU A 194 3.16 18.77 -23.49
C GLU A 194 3.69 17.38 -23.87
N LEU A 195 2.87 16.33 -23.72
CA LEU A 195 3.23 14.97 -24.10
C LEU A 195 3.45 14.85 -25.62
N ALA A 196 2.62 15.50 -26.44
CA ALA A 196 2.81 15.56 -27.88
C ALA A 196 4.11 16.30 -28.28
N VAL A 197 4.42 17.41 -27.61
CA VAL A 197 5.68 18.15 -27.81
C VAL A 197 6.89 17.30 -27.43
N LEU A 198 6.84 16.61 -26.29
CA LEU A 198 7.90 15.70 -25.86
C LEU A 198 8.10 14.55 -26.86
N VAL A 199 7.03 13.98 -27.40
CA VAL A 199 7.10 12.95 -28.45
C VAL A 199 7.77 13.48 -29.72
N VAL A 200 7.41 14.68 -30.18
CA VAL A 200 8.04 15.31 -31.36
C VAL A 200 9.53 15.59 -31.13
N ILE A 201 9.90 16.08 -29.95
CA ILE A 201 11.31 16.30 -29.57
C ILE A 201 12.09 14.98 -29.53
N VAL A 202 11.51 13.90 -29.01
CA VAL A 202 12.15 12.58 -28.98
C VAL A 202 12.34 12.02 -30.39
N ILE A 203 11.32 12.13 -31.25
CA ILE A 203 11.40 11.64 -32.65
C ILE A 203 12.44 12.44 -33.45
N SER A 204 12.46 13.77 -33.31
CA SER A 204 13.40 14.65 -34.03
C SER A 204 14.85 14.58 -33.55
N ARG A 205 15.11 14.08 -32.33
CA ARG A 205 16.48 13.82 -31.83
C ARG A 205 16.92 12.37 -32.00
N GLY A 206 16.00 11.46 -32.30
CA GLY A 206 16.26 10.05 -32.58
C GLY A 206 16.45 9.73 -34.08
N ALA A 207 16.28 10.71 -34.97
CA ALA A 207 16.57 10.66 -36.40
C ALA A 207 17.82 11.49 -36.72
#